data_AF-A0A524L8C0-F1
#
_entry.id   AF-A0A524L8C0-F1
#
_cell.length_a   1.000
_cell.length_b   1.000
_cell.length_c   1.000
_cell.angle_alpha   90.00
_cell.angle_beta   90.00
_cell.angle_gamma   90.00
#
_symmetry.space_group_name_H-M   'P 1'
#
loop_
_entity.id
_entity.type
_entity.pdbx_description
1 polymer ?
#
loop_
_entity_poly.entity_id
_entity_poly.type
_entity_poly.pdbx_seq_one_letter_code
_entity_poly.pdbx_strand_id
1 'polypeptide(L)'
;MQWEIINLIFANLFLIIALVFVVALVVQAIFLGIGLGFVNGSNRELGSTFVTALLMSIVTLIPCLGCFIAWYFIKSRHNVGWGGALAAWLLGAIIMVVVLVVLALTVFAALFGGIWALFGL
;
A
#
# COMPACT_ATOMS: atom_id res chain seq x y z
N MET A 1 24.48 -5.19 26.94
CA MET A 1 25.03 -4.94 25.59
C MET A 1 24.40 -5.78 24.48
N GLN A 2 24.65 -7.09 24.30
CA GLN A 2 24.07 -7.84 23.15
C GLN A 2 22.52 -7.88 23.14
N TRP A 3 21.88 -8.07 24.30
CA TRP A 3 20.41 -8.07 24.42
C TRP A 3 19.74 -6.71 24.14
N GLU A 4 20.39 -5.61 24.50
CA GLU A 4 19.88 -4.25 24.25
C GLU A 4 19.97 -3.91 22.75
N ILE A 5 21.04 -4.35 22.08
CA ILE A 5 21.21 -4.21 20.64
C ILE A 5 20.13 -5.00 19.89
N ILE A 6 19.84 -6.23 20.32
CA ILE A 6 18.78 -7.05 19.72
C ILE A 6 17.41 -6.37 19.89
N ASN A 7 17.09 -5.88 21.08
CA ASN A 7 15.82 -5.17 21.32
C ASN A 7 15.70 -3.88 20.49
N LEU A 8 16.78 -3.11 20.36
CA LEU A 8 16.82 -1.92 19.50
C LEU A 8 16.60 -2.27 18.02
N ILE A 9 17.19 -3.37 17.54
CA ILE A 9 16.98 -3.83 16.15
C ILE A 9 15.51 -4.23 15.93
N PHE A 10 14.91 -5.01 16.84
CA PHE A 10 13.50 -5.40 16.73
C PHE A 10 12.55 -4.21 16.81
N ALA A 11 12.79 -3.25 17.71
CA ALA A 11 11.98 -2.05 17.84
C ALA A 11 12.03 -1.18 16.57
N ASN A 12 13.22 -1.00 15.98
CA ASN A 12 13.37 -0.25 14.74
C ASN A 12 12.73 -0.96 13.54
N LEU A 13 12.90 -2.28 13.42
CA LEU A 13 12.23 -3.08 12.38
C LEU A 13 10.71 -2.96 12.47
N PHE A 14 10.16 -3.09 13.68
CA PHE A 14 8.72 -2.95 13.90
C PHE A 14 8.20 -1.56 13.50
N LEU A 15 8.90 -0.49 13.89
CA LEU A 15 8.54 0.89 13.51
C LEU A 15 8.57 1.10 11.99
N ILE A 16 9.59 0.58 11.30
CA ILE A 16 9.71 0.69 9.84
C ILE A 16 8.56 -0.07 9.16
N ILE A 17 8.25 -1.29 9.61
CA ILE A 17 7.15 -2.08 9.04
C ILE A 17 5.80 -1.36 9.27
N ALA A 18 5.56 -0.85 10.47
CA ALA A 18 4.35 -0.11 10.79
C ALA A 18 4.20 1.16 9.93
N LEU A 19 5.30 1.90 9.72
CA LEU A 19 5.33 3.07 8.86
C LEU A 19 4.99 2.71 7.41
N VAL A 20 5.64 1.68 6.85
CA VAL A 20 5.39 1.21 5.48
C VAL A 20 3.93 0.78 5.32
N PHE A 21 3.36 0.08 6.30
CA PHE A 21 1.97 -0.35 6.29
C PHE A 21 0.98 0.84 6.25
N VAL A 22 1.19 1.84 7.11
CA VAL A 22 0.33 3.04 7.14
C VAL A 22 0.43 3.83 5.85
N VAL A 23 1.65 4.03 5.34
CA VAL A 23 1.86 4.74 4.06
C VAL A 23 1.20 4.00 2.90
N ALA A 24 1.36 2.67 2.82
CA ALA A 24 0.73 1.85 1.80
C ALA A 24 -0.80 1.96 1.84
N LEU A 25 -1.42 1.96 3.03
CA LEU A 25 -2.86 2.14 3.17
C LEU A 25 -3.34 3.51 2.68
N VAL A 26 -2.64 4.59 3.04
CA VAL A 26 -3.00 5.96 2.64
C VAL A 26 -2.86 6.12 1.12
N VAL A 27 -1.73 5.67 0.57
CA VAL A 27 -1.45 5.65 -0.87
C VAL A 27 -2.56 4.89 -1.59
N GLN A 28 -2.87 3.67 -1.13
CA GLN A 28 -3.89 2.84 -1.76
C GLN A 28 -5.29 3.46 -1.67
N ALA A 29 -5.64 4.12 -0.56
CA ALA A 29 -6.92 4.83 -0.41
C ALA A 29 -7.07 5.99 -1.40
N ILE A 30 -6.02 6.77 -1.60
CA ILE A 30 -6.00 7.91 -2.54
C ILE A 30 -6.14 7.39 -3.97
N PHE A 31 -5.33 6.39 -4.35
CA PHE A 31 -5.30 5.88 -5.71
C PHE A 31 -6.53 5.04 -6.06
N LEU A 32 -7.13 4.35 -5.09
CA LEU A 32 -8.43 3.72 -5.27
C LEU A 32 -9.51 4.77 -5.56
N GLY A 33 -9.49 5.92 -4.88
CA GLY A 33 -10.39 7.04 -5.17
C GLY A 33 -10.24 7.59 -6.58
N ILE A 34 -9.00 7.73 -7.05
CA ILE A 34 -8.69 8.14 -8.43
C ILE A 34 -9.17 7.07 -9.43
N GLY A 35 -8.87 5.79 -9.18
CA GLY A 35 -9.30 4.67 -10.01
C GLY A 35 -10.82 4.56 -10.13
N LEU A 36 -11.53 4.79 -9.02
CA LEU A 36 -13.00 4.88 -8.99
C LEU A 36 -13.54 6.07 -9.79
N GLY A 37 -12.76 7.15 -9.91
CA GLY A 37 -13.05 8.28 -10.79
C GLY A 37 -13.17 7.86 -12.25
N PHE A 38 -12.25 7.02 -12.74
CA PHE A 38 -12.26 6.54 -14.12
C PHE A 38 -13.43 5.60 -14.44
N VAL A 39 -13.93 4.86 -13.46
CA VAL A 39 -15.03 3.90 -13.62
C VAL A 39 -16.38 4.45 -13.16
N ASN A 40 -16.46 5.76 -12.94
CA ASN A 40 -17.67 6.45 -12.47
C ASN A 40 -18.27 5.91 -11.16
N GLY A 41 -17.47 5.38 -10.23
CA GLY A 41 -17.96 4.84 -8.96
C GLY A 41 -18.55 5.91 -8.02
N SER A 42 -19.46 5.53 -7.12
CA SER A 42 -19.99 6.39 -6.06
C SER A 42 -19.08 6.40 -4.82
N ASN A 43 -19.32 7.32 -3.88
CA ASN A 43 -18.62 7.38 -2.59
C ASN A 43 -17.08 7.44 -2.73
N ARG A 44 -16.56 8.38 -3.54
CA ARG A 44 -15.11 8.57 -3.80
C ARG A 44 -14.38 9.39 -2.73
N GLU A 45 -15.06 9.72 -1.64
CA GLU A 45 -14.45 10.47 -0.55
C GLU A 45 -13.31 9.66 0.08
N LEU A 46 -12.24 10.34 0.49
CA LEU A 46 -11.06 9.69 1.08
C LEU A 46 -11.42 8.80 2.28
N GLY A 47 -12.41 9.18 3.09
CA GLY A 47 -12.87 8.34 4.20
C GLY A 47 -13.49 7.02 3.72
N SER A 48 -14.31 7.06 2.66
CA SER A 48 -14.93 5.87 2.08
C SER A 48 -13.88 4.95 1.43
N THR A 49 -12.97 5.52 0.65
CA THR A 49 -11.92 4.77 -0.05
C THR A 49 -10.87 4.23 0.92
N PHE A 50 -10.61 4.91 2.04
CA PHE A 50 -9.73 4.43 3.11
C PHE A 50 -10.29 3.20 3.80
N VAL A 51 -11.58 3.20 4.15
CA VAL A 51 -12.18 2.00 4.75
C VAL A 51 -12.20 0.85 3.74
N THR A 52 -12.44 1.13 2.45
CA THR A 52 -12.33 0.10 1.41
C THR A 52 -10.90 -0.44 1.30
N ALA A 53 -9.87 0.41 1.31
CA ALA A 53 -8.46 0.00 1.29
C ALA A 53 -8.09 -0.84 2.52
N LEU A 54 -8.60 -0.47 3.70
CA LEU A 54 -8.40 -1.23 4.93
C LEU A 54 -9.04 -2.62 4.85
N LEU A 55 -10.31 -2.71 4.41
CA LEU A 55 -10.99 -4.00 4.21
C LEU A 55 -10.24 -4.86 3.18
N MET A 56 -9.79 -4.26 2.09
CA MET A 56 -9.00 -4.97 1.09
C MET A 56 -7.70 -5.51 1.67
N SER A 57 -6.96 -4.71 2.44
CA SER A 57 -5.66 -5.12 3.03
C SER A 57 -5.78 -6.35 3.93
N ILE A 58 -6.86 -6.47 4.69
CA ILE A 58 -7.14 -7.61 5.57
C ILE A 58 -7.41 -8.86 4.72
N VAL A 59 -8.15 -8.69 3.62
CA VAL A 59 -8.69 -9.81 2.86
C VAL A 59 -7.69 -10.32 1.81
N THR A 60 -6.77 -9.46 1.34
CA THR A 60 -5.67 -9.85 0.45
C THR A 60 -4.63 -10.77 1.08
N LEU A 61 -4.71 -11.04 2.39
CA LEU A 61 -3.90 -12.06 3.06
C LEU A 61 -4.21 -13.47 2.55
N ILE A 62 -5.42 -13.70 2.03
CA ILE A 62 -5.80 -14.98 1.43
C ILE A 62 -5.45 -14.93 -0.07
N PRO A 63 -4.51 -15.76 -0.55
CA PRO A 63 -4.10 -15.74 -1.95
C PRO A 63 -5.26 -16.08 -2.88
N CYS A 64 -5.34 -15.38 -4.03
CA CYS A 64 -6.33 -15.50 -5.10
C CYS A 64 -7.79 -15.20 -4.70
N LEU A 65 -8.33 -15.84 -3.65
CA LEU A 65 -9.67 -15.58 -3.12
C LEU A 65 -9.79 -14.16 -2.56
N GLY A 66 -8.73 -13.65 -1.94
CA GLY A 66 -8.68 -12.28 -1.42
C GLY A 66 -8.90 -11.22 -2.48
N CYS A 67 -8.48 -11.47 -3.72
CA CYS A 67 -8.66 -10.54 -4.84
C CYS A 67 -10.14 -10.42 -5.24
N PHE A 68 -10.86 -11.55 -5.33
CA PHE A 68 -12.28 -11.53 -5.66
C PHE A 68 -13.13 -10.86 -4.59
N ILE A 69 -12.79 -11.08 -3.31
CA ILE A 69 -13.48 -10.45 -2.19
C ILE A 69 -13.12 -8.95 -2.11
N ALA A 70 -11.87 -8.58 -2.41
CA ALA A 70 -11.48 -7.17 -2.55
C ALA A 70 -12.32 -6.47 -3.64
N TRP A 71 -12.51 -7.10 -4.79
CA TRP A 71 -13.39 -6.57 -5.85
C TRP A 71 -14.85 -6.48 -5.40
N TYR A 72 -15.32 -7.44 -4.60
CA TYR A 72 -16.66 -7.39 -4.02
C TYR A 72 -16.83 -6.18 -3.09
N PHE A 73 -15.84 -5.84 -2.26
CA PHE A 73 -15.89 -4.63 -1.44
C PHE A 73 -15.89 -3.36 -2.28
N ILE A 74 -15.08 -3.29 -3.33
CA ILE A 74 -15.08 -2.13 -4.24
C ILE A 74 -16.45 -2.00 -4.92
N LYS A 75 -16.96 -3.09 -5.47
CA LYS A 75 -18.25 -3.18 -6.16
C LYS A 75 -19.40 -2.72 -5.26
N SER A 76 -19.51 -3.30 -4.06
CA SER A 76 -20.62 -3.06 -3.13
C SER A 76 -20.58 -1.68 -2.50
N ARG A 77 -19.41 -1.14 -2.17
CA ARG A 77 -19.30 0.18 -1.51
C ARG A 77 -19.33 1.35 -2.47
N HIS A 78 -18.88 1.14 -3.71
CA HIS A 78 -18.75 2.20 -4.71
C HIS A 78 -19.70 2.04 -5.89
N ASN A 79 -20.67 1.11 -5.81
CA ASN A 79 -21.70 0.87 -6.84
C ASN A 79 -21.13 0.78 -8.27
N VAL A 80 -20.01 0.08 -8.43
CA VAL A 80 -19.38 -0.16 -9.75
C VAL A 80 -19.70 -1.57 -10.24
N GLY A 81 -19.68 -1.78 -11.55
CA GLY A 81 -19.73 -3.13 -12.12
C GLY A 81 -18.47 -3.93 -11.81
N TRP A 82 -18.51 -5.25 -12.02
CA TRP A 82 -17.34 -6.12 -11.79
C TRP A 82 -16.11 -5.71 -12.61
N GLY A 83 -16.31 -5.30 -13.86
CA GLY A 83 -15.23 -4.75 -14.70
C GLY A 83 -14.68 -3.42 -14.19
N GLY A 84 -15.54 -2.57 -13.59
CA GLY A 84 -15.11 -1.32 -12.96
C GLY A 84 -14.32 -1.56 -11.67
N ALA A 85 -14.74 -2.54 -10.86
CA ALA A 85 -14.00 -2.96 -9.67
C ALA A 85 -12.62 -3.53 -10.02
N LEU A 86 -12.55 -4.37 -11.08
CA LEU A 86 -11.29 -4.89 -11.61
C LEU A 86 -10.38 -3.76 -12.10
N ALA A 87 -10.91 -2.83 -12.90
CA ALA A 87 -10.13 -1.72 -13.43
C ALA A 87 -9.60 -0.79 -12.32
N ALA A 88 -10.45 -0.43 -11.34
CA ALA A 88 -10.03 0.40 -10.20
C ALA A 88 -8.97 -0.32 -9.34
N TRP A 89 -9.11 -1.62 -9.12
CA TRP A 89 -8.14 -2.44 -8.41
C TRP A 89 -6.81 -2.54 -9.15
N LEU A 90 -6.84 -2.78 -10.47
CA LEU A 90 -5.65 -2.88 -11.31
C LEU A 90 -4.90 -1.54 -11.40
N LEU A 91 -5.62 -0.43 -11.50
CA LEU A 91 -5.04 0.91 -11.47
C LEU A 91 -4.32 1.17 -10.14
N GLY A 92 -4.95 0.79 -9.02
CA GLY A 92 -4.34 0.86 -7.69
C GLY A 92 -3.09 -0.01 -7.57
N ALA A 93 -3.11 -1.22 -8.12
CA ALA A 93 -1.98 -2.15 -8.11
C ALA A 93 -0.78 -1.63 -8.91
N ILE A 94 -1.01 -1.12 -10.13
CA ILE A 94 0.05 -0.52 -10.98
C ILE A 94 0.72 0.64 -10.24
N ILE A 95 -0.07 1.51 -9.62
CA ILE A 95 0.48 2.66 -8.91
C ILE A 95 1.25 2.22 -7.66
N MET A 96 0.77 1.23 -6.91
CA MET A 96 1.52 0.66 -5.79
C MET A 96 2.87 0.09 -6.24
N VAL A 97 2.95 -0.56 -7.39
CA VAL A 97 4.22 -1.03 -7.97
C VAL A 97 5.15 0.16 -8.26
N VAL A 98 4.64 1.23 -8.86
CA VAL A 98 5.44 2.45 -9.11
C VAL A 98 5.96 3.05 -7.80
N VAL A 99 5.10 3.16 -6.77
CA VAL A 99 5.50 3.68 -5.45
C VAL A 99 6.57 2.79 -4.80
N LEU A 100 6.43 1.46 -4.88
CA LEU A 100 7.43 0.54 -4.36
C LEU A 100 8.77 0.64 -5.11
N VAL A 101 8.75 0.84 -6.44
CA VAL A 101 9.97 1.06 -7.22
C VAL A 101 10.63 2.38 -6.82
N VAL A 102 9.86 3.47 -6.68
CA VAL A 102 10.39 4.77 -6.23
C VAL A 102 10.98 4.65 -4.83
N LEU A 103 10.27 4.03 -3.89
CA LEU A 103 10.76 3.78 -2.54
C LEU A 103 12.03 2.94 -2.57
N ALA A 104 12.05 1.84 -3.33
CA ALA A 104 13.23 0.99 -3.47
C ALA A 104 14.43 1.80 -4.01
N LEU A 105 14.24 2.61 -5.06
CA LEU A 105 15.30 3.46 -5.60
C LEU A 105 15.79 4.50 -4.59
N THR A 106 14.89 5.15 -3.87
CA THR A 106 15.26 6.16 -2.85
C THR A 106 15.92 5.54 -1.63
N VAL A 107 15.45 4.38 -1.16
CA VAL A 107 16.01 3.66 -0.02
C VAL A 107 17.35 3.05 -0.39
N PHE A 108 17.48 2.42 -1.56
CA PHE A 108 18.78 1.94 -2.04
C PHE A 108 19.75 3.09 -2.27
N ALA A 109 19.33 4.21 -2.84
CA ALA A 109 20.18 5.39 -3.01
C ALA A 109 20.61 5.99 -1.64
N ALA A 110 19.69 6.08 -0.68
CA ALA A 110 19.99 6.56 0.67
C ALA A 110 20.89 5.59 1.45
N LEU A 111 20.70 4.28 1.29
CA LEU A 111 21.49 3.24 1.92
C LEU A 111 22.90 3.18 1.29
N PHE A 112 23.00 3.33 -0.02
CA PHE A 112 24.28 3.45 -0.72
C PHE A 112 24.99 4.74 -0.32
N GLY A 113 24.31 5.89 -0.31
CA GLY A 113 24.86 7.16 0.16
C GLY A 113 25.30 7.12 1.63
N GLY A 114 24.54 6.44 2.50
CA GLY A 114 24.90 6.23 3.90
C GLY A 114 26.12 5.33 4.07
N ILE A 115 26.24 4.26 3.29
CA ILE A 115 27.44 3.40 3.25
C ILE A 115 28.65 4.19 2.75
N TRP A 116 28.52 4.95 1.65
CA TRP A 116 29.59 5.80 1.13
C TRP A 116 30.03 6.85 2.15
N ALA A 117 29.10 7.50 2.85
CA ALA A 117 29.40 8.46 3.91
C ALA A 117 30.06 7.83 5.15
N LEU A 118 29.75 6.57 5.48
CA LEU A 118 30.35 5.83 6.59
C LEU A 118 31.76 5.30 6.27
N PHE A 119 32.03 4.96 5.01
CA PHE A 119 33.32 4.41 4.59
C PHE A 119 34.22 5.42 3.88
N GLY A 120 33.77 6.66 3.68
CA GLY A 120 34.60 7.80 3.25
C GLY A 120 35.23 7.65 1.87
N LEU A 121 34.57 6.94 0.95
CA LEU A 121 34.93 6.91 -0.47
C LEU A 121 34.25 8.07 -1.21
#